data_AF-A0AAX6IAU0-F1
#
_entry.id   AF-A0AAX6IAU0-F1
#
_cell.length_a   1.000
_cell.length_b   1.000
_cell.length_c   1.000
_cell.angle_alpha   90.00
_cell.angle_beta   90.00
_cell.angle_gamma   90.00
#
_symmetry.space_group_name_H-M   'P 1'
#
loop_
_entity.id
_entity.type
_entity.pdbx_description
1 polymer ?
#
loop_
_entity_poly.entity_id
_entity_poly.type
_entity_poly.pdbx_seq_one_letter_code
_entity_poly.pdbx_strand_id
1 'polypeptide(L)'
;MYIAPCNPKPSHFSSSPPPPLKNLGLGVRVSSPSEAPAMASAPPKESVQCFGRKKNAVAVTHCKRGRGLIKVNGSPIELVKPEILRYKAFEPVLLLGRHRFAGVDMRIRVSGGGHTSQIYAIRQSIAKALVAFYQKYVDEQSKQEIKDILLRYDRTLLVADPRRCEPKKFGGRGARSRFQKSYR
;
A
#
# COMPACT_ATOMS: atom_id res chain seq x y z
N MET A 1 21.72 -43.31 -9.91
CA MET A 1 21.13 -43.18 -8.57
C MET A 1 20.04 -42.11 -8.64
N TYR A 2 18.79 -42.52 -8.83
CA TYR A 2 17.63 -41.64 -8.85
C TYR A 2 16.89 -41.82 -7.53
N ILE A 3 16.70 -40.75 -6.76
CA ILE A 3 15.83 -40.71 -5.57
C ILE A 3 14.78 -39.63 -5.82
N ALA A 4 13.54 -40.06 -5.98
CA ALA A 4 12.36 -39.21 -6.01
C ALA A 4 11.86 -38.95 -4.57
N PRO A 5 11.45 -37.72 -4.22
CA PRO A 5 10.71 -37.48 -2.98
C PRO A 5 9.19 -37.60 -3.17
N CYS A 6 8.60 -38.16 -2.13
CA CYS A 6 7.23 -38.61 -1.95
C CYS A 6 6.22 -37.45 -1.89
N ASN A 7 5.10 -37.54 -2.63
CA ASN A 7 3.90 -36.71 -2.44
C ASN A 7 2.80 -37.54 -1.75
N PRO A 8 2.22 -37.11 -0.62
CA PRO A 8 1.05 -37.77 -0.03
C PRO A 8 -0.24 -37.39 -0.77
N LYS A 9 -1.06 -38.41 -1.06
CA LYS A 9 -2.36 -38.34 -1.74
C LYS A 9 -3.42 -37.66 -0.86
N PRO A 10 -4.35 -36.85 -1.41
CA PRO A 10 -5.57 -36.47 -0.69
C PRO A 10 -6.63 -37.58 -0.76
N SER A 11 -7.16 -37.95 0.39
CA SER A 11 -8.24 -38.91 0.60
C SER A 11 -9.57 -38.36 0.07
N HIS A 12 -10.20 -39.13 -0.83
CA HIS A 12 -11.57 -38.91 -1.30
C HIS A 12 -12.56 -39.23 -0.17
N PHE A 13 -13.25 -38.22 0.35
CA PHE A 13 -14.45 -38.42 1.19
C PHE A 13 -15.67 -38.47 0.27
N SER A 14 -16.20 -39.68 0.08
CA SER A 14 -17.48 -39.95 -0.57
C SER A 14 -18.62 -39.68 0.41
N SER A 15 -19.39 -38.61 0.20
CA SER A 15 -20.65 -38.37 0.92
C SER A 15 -21.82 -38.99 0.13
N SER A 16 -22.37 -40.08 0.66
CA SER A 16 -23.64 -40.67 0.21
C SER A 16 -24.83 -39.76 0.54
N PRO A 17 -25.88 -39.68 -0.30
CA PRO A 17 -27.09 -38.92 -0.01
C PRO A 17 -28.05 -39.70 0.91
N PRO A 18 -28.81 -39.04 1.82
CA PRO A 18 -29.85 -39.69 2.62
C PRO A 18 -31.19 -39.85 1.86
N PRO A 19 -32.02 -40.85 2.24
CA PRO A 19 -33.29 -41.14 1.57
C PRO A 19 -34.45 -40.20 1.97
N PRO A 20 -35.50 -40.08 1.15
CA PRO A 20 -36.63 -39.18 1.41
C PRO A 20 -37.65 -39.82 2.37
N LEU A 21 -38.12 -39.04 3.35
CA LEU A 21 -39.26 -39.39 4.19
C LEU A 21 -40.57 -38.95 3.53
N LYS A 22 -41.45 -39.94 3.28
CA LYS A 22 -42.88 -39.71 3.02
C LYS A 22 -43.55 -39.33 4.34
N ASN A 23 -44.41 -38.31 4.32
CA ASN A 23 -45.50 -38.19 5.29
C ASN A 23 -46.74 -37.56 4.64
N LEU A 24 -47.86 -38.14 5.03
CA LEU A 24 -49.21 -37.94 4.54
C LEU A 24 -49.82 -36.64 5.08
N GLY A 25 -50.59 -35.96 4.22
CA GLY A 25 -51.93 -35.46 4.56
C GLY A 25 -52.11 -34.29 5.54
N LEU A 26 -52.75 -33.24 4.99
CA LEU A 26 -53.68 -32.30 5.62
C LEU A 26 -53.11 -31.16 6.50
N GLY A 27 -53.45 -29.94 6.11
CA GLY A 27 -53.51 -28.81 7.04
C GLY A 27 -53.07 -27.47 6.45
N VAL A 28 -54.02 -26.76 5.86
CA VAL A 28 -53.93 -25.35 5.47
C VAL A 28 -53.41 -24.49 6.63
N ARG A 29 -52.39 -23.67 6.38
CA ARG A 29 -52.24 -22.32 6.94
C ARG A 29 -51.27 -21.52 6.08
N VAL A 30 -51.83 -20.55 5.36
CA VAL A 30 -51.11 -19.48 4.69
C VAL A 30 -50.55 -18.58 5.79
N SER A 31 -49.24 -18.63 6.01
CA SER A 31 -48.53 -17.64 6.81
C SER A 31 -47.35 -17.14 5.99
N SER A 32 -47.44 -15.87 5.62
CA SER A 32 -46.46 -15.03 4.95
C SER A 32 -45.00 -15.41 5.23
N PRO A 33 -44.13 -15.53 4.21
CA PRO A 33 -42.70 -15.60 4.45
C PRO A 33 -42.26 -14.27 5.07
N SER A 34 -41.81 -14.34 6.32
CA SER A 34 -41.12 -13.26 7.02
C SER A 34 -39.95 -12.79 6.16
N GLU A 35 -39.94 -11.51 5.81
CA GLU A 35 -38.82 -10.85 5.16
C GLU A 35 -37.54 -11.12 5.95
N ALA A 36 -36.62 -11.84 5.32
CA ALA A 36 -35.25 -11.94 5.80
C ALA A 36 -34.67 -10.52 5.85
N PRO A 37 -33.99 -10.10 6.94
CA PRO A 37 -33.36 -8.79 6.98
C PRO A 37 -32.29 -8.75 5.88
N ALA A 38 -32.52 -7.88 4.89
CA ALA A 38 -31.58 -7.61 3.83
C ALA A 38 -30.20 -7.30 4.43
N MET A 39 -29.17 -8.01 3.94
CA MET A 39 -27.80 -7.82 4.37
C MET A 39 -27.44 -6.34 4.30
N ALA A 40 -27.07 -5.76 5.46
CA ALA A 40 -26.54 -4.42 5.54
C ALA A 40 -25.35 -4.29 4.59
N SER A 41 -25.55 -3.54 3.51
CA SER A 41 -24.48 -3.16 2.59
C SER A 41 -23.40 -2.45 3.41
N ALA A 42 -22.19 -3.02 3.41
CA ALA A 42 -21.07 -2.44 4.15
C ALA A 42 -20.93 -0.95 3.78
N PRO A 43 -20.68 -0.05 4.76
CA PRO A 43 -20.60 1.37 4.49
C PRO A 43 -19.60 1.65 3.36
N PRO A 44 -19.84 2.66 2.51
CA PRO A 44 -19.00 2.95 1.36
C PRO A 44 -17.54 3.10 1.81
N LYS A 45 -16.67 2.23 1.28
CA LYS A 45 -15.26 2.17 1.65
C LYS A 45 -14.50 3.32 1.00
N GLU A 46 -14.52 4.48 1.64
CA GLU A 46 -13.68 5.63 1.27
C GLU A 46 -12.20 5.24 1.42
N SER A 47 -11.57 4.89 0.29
CA SER A 47 -10.19 4.43 0.29
C SER A 47 -9.47 4.81 -0.99
N VAL A 48 -8.19 5.15 -0.82
CA VAL A 48 -7.32 5.53 -1.93
C VAL A 48 -6.02 4.76 -1.83
N GLN A 49 -5.55 4.25 -2.96
CA GLN A 49 -4.23 3.65 -3.08
C GLN A 49 -3.35 4.56 -3.90
N CYS A 50 -2.16 4.87 -3.38
CA CYS A 50 -1.18 5.72 -4.04
C CYS A 50 0.22 5.13 -3.88
N PHE A 51 1.11 5.49 -4.79
CA PHE A 51 2.48 4.97 -4.79
C PHE A 51 3.54 6.09 -4.80
N GLY A 52 4.58 5.89 -3.99
CA GLY A 52 5.83 6.64 -4.03
C GLY A 52 6.95 5.78 -4.60
N ARG A 53 7.83 6.37 -5.41
CA ARG A 53 8.95 5.65 -6.04
C ARG A 53 10.22 6.47 -5.99
N LYS A 54 11.28 5.86 -5.46
CA LYS A 54 12.63 6.43 -5.49
C LYS A 54 13.62 5.32 -5.81
N LYS A 55 14.39 5.49 -6.89
CA LYS A 55 15.24 4.42 -7.44
C LYS A 55 14.39 3.14 -7.63
N ASN A 56 14.84 2.01 -7.10
CA ASN A 56 14.14 0.73 -7.19
C ASN A 56 13.14 0.50 -6.04
N ALA A 57 13.09 1.41 -5.05
CA ALA A 57 12.15 1.30 -3.94
C ALA A 57 10.76 1.77 -4.36
N VAL A 58 9.75 1.00 -3.98
CA VAL A 58 8.33 1.30 -4.18
C VAL A 58 7.64 1.25 -2.82
N ALA A 59 6.90 2.31 -2.50
CA ALA A 59 6.04 2.37 -1.33
C ALA A 59 4.60 2.55 -1.80
N VAL A 60 3.72 1.64 -1.42
CA VAL A 60 2.29 1.68 -1.71
C VAL A 60 1.55 2.01 -0.42
N THR A 61 0.81 3.11 -0.43
CA THR A 61 0.04 3.57 0.72
C THR A 61 -1.43 3.38 0.44
N HIS A 62 -2.09 2.65 1.34
CA HIS A 62 -3.53 2.52 1.41
C HIS A 62 -4.04 3.54 2.44
N CYS A 63 -4.70 4.59 1.97
CA CYS A 63 -5.42 5.55 2.78
C CYS A 63 -6.87 5.11 2.97
N LYS A 64 -7.36 5.23 4.20
CA LYS A 64 -8.76 5.03 4.56
C LYS A 64 -9.18 6.12 5.53
N ARG A 65 -10.47 6.45 5.58
CA ARG A 65 -10.99 7.32 6.65
C ARG A 65 -10.83 6.62 8.01
N GLY A 66 -10.33 7.33 9.02
CA GLY A 66 -9.88 6.73 10.28
C GLY A 66 -9.47 7.74 11.35
N ARG A 67 -8.60 7.33 12.28
CA ARG A 67 -8.20 8.07 13.50
C ARG A 67 -6.80 8.70 13.43
N GLY A 68 -6.13 8.65 12.27
CA GLY A 68 -4.79 9.24 12.08
C GLY A 68 -3.63 8.29 12.31
N LEU A 69 -3.86 6.99 12.19
CA LEU A 69 -2.85 5.97 12.46
C LEU A 69 -2.02 5.66 11.21
N ILE A 70 -0.70 5.89 11.30
CA ILE A 70 0.26 5.67 10.21
C ILE A 70 1.16 4.48 10.53
N LYS A 71 1.06 3.43 9.71
CA LYS A 71 1.85 2.19 9.84
C LYS A 71 2.65 1.87 8.59
N VAL A 72 3.93 1.53 8.75
CA VAL A 72 4.84 1.04 7.72
C VAL A 72 5.12 -0.44 7.96
N ASN A 73 4.74 -1.31 7.01
CA ASN A 73 4.92 -2.76 7.09
C ASN A 73 4.39 -3.40 8.40
N GLY A 74 3.38 -2.79 9.02
CA GLY A 74 2.79 -3.25 10.29
C GLY A 74 3.34 -2.54 11.53
N SER A 75 4.53 -1.96 11.44
CA SER A 75 5.13 -1.14 12.51
C SER A 75 4.67 0.31 12.43
N PRO A 76 4.59 1.06 13.55
CA PRO A 76 4.35 2.50 13.50
C PRO A 76 5.48 3.22 12.76
N ILE A 77 5.17 4.36 12.12
CA ILE A 77 6.14 5.18 11.38
C ILE A 77 7.31 5.67 12.24
N GLU A 78 7.12 5.75 13.56
CA GLU A 78 8.18 6.06 14.50
C GLU A 78 9.27 5.00 14.48
N LEU A 79 8.96 3.71 14.35
CA LEU A 79 9.96 2.65 14.44
C LEU A 79 10.70 2.37 13.12
N VAL A 80 10.63 3.30 12.15
CA VAL A 80 11.34 3.17 10.87
C VAL A 80 12.85 3.31 11.09
N LYS A 81 13.61 2.33 10.59
CA LYS A 81 15.08 2.35 10.59
C LYS A 81 15.61 2.81 9.22
N PRO A 82 16.76 3.51 9.14
CA PRO A 82 17.62 4.02 10.22
C PRO A 82 17.08 5.29 10.90
N GLU A 83 17.48 5.50 12.16
CA GLU A 83 16.92 6.54 13.03
C GLU A 83 17.16 7.97 12.53
N ILE A 84 18.35 8.23 11.98
CA ILE A 84 18.76 9.54 11.46
C ILE A 84 17.80 10.03 10.36
N LEU A 85 17.26 9.10 9.56
CA LEU A 85 16.38 9.42 8.43
C LEU A 85 14.89 9.37 8.79
N ARG A 86 14.53 9.08 10.04
CA ARG A 86 13.13 9.08 10.49
C ARG A 86 12.45 10.41 10.24
N TYR A 87 13.14 11.52 10.52
CA TYR A 87 12.60 12.86 10.28
C TYR A 87 12.17 13.07 8.82
N LYS A 88 12.90 12.50 7.85
CA LYS A 88 12.53 12.57 6.43
C LYS A 88 11.21 11.87 6.13
N ALA A 89 10.88 10.79 6.83
CA ALA A 89 9.57 10.14 6.68
C ALA A 89 8.43 10.97 7.28
N PHE A 90 8.71 11.73 8.35
CA PHE A 90 7.73 12.55 9.07
C PHE A 90 7.50 13.94 8.49
N GLU A 91 8.39 14.45 7.64
CA GLU A 91 8.25 15.78 7.02
C GLU A 91 6.84 16.11 6.48
N PRO A 92 6.15 15.25 5.70
CA PRO A 92 4.80 15.57 5.24
C PRO A 92 3.79 15.73 6.39
N VAL A 93 3.99 15.02 7.50
CA VAL A 93 3.14 15.12 8.71
C VAL A 93 3.42 16.40 9.48
N LEU A 94 4.70 16.77 9.58
CA LEU A 94 5.12 17.99 10.26
C LEU A 94 4.70 19.26 9.51
N LEU A 95 4.81 19.26 8.17
CA LEU A 95 4.49 20.42 7.34
C LEU A 95 2.99 20.75 7.30
N LEU A 96 2.14 19.73 7.25
CA LEU A 96 0.69 19.92 7.13
C LEU A 96 -0.03 19.95 8.48
N GLY A 97 0.68 19.63 9.56
CA GLY A 97 0.14 19.53 10.91
C GLY A 97 -0.68 18.25 11.14
N ARG A 98 -0.73 17.80 12.40
CA ARG A 98 -1.44 16.57 12.79
C ARG A 98 -2.94 16.62 12.54
N HIS A 99 -3.53 17.83 12.52
CA HIS A 99 -4.97 18.03 12.32
C HIS A 99 -5.47 17.47 10.98
N ARG A 100 -4.71 17.65 9.90
CA ARG A 100 -5.09 17.13 8.56
C ARG A 100 -4.95 15.61 8.44
N PHE A 101 -4.19 14.98 9.33
CA PHE A 101 -4.04 13.52 9.38
C PHE A 101 -5.01 12.83 10.33
N ALA A 102 -5.62 13.56 11.28
CA ALA A 102 -6.48 12.98 12.31
C ALA A 102 -7.69 12.19 11.74
N GLY A 103 -8.17 12.54 10.55
CA GLY A 103 -9.28 11.85 9.88
C GLY A 103 -8.88 10.69 8.96
N VAL A 104 -7.60 10.35 8.82
CA VAL A 104 -7.12 9.41 7.78
C VAL A 104 -6.13 8.40 8.36
N ASP A 105 -6.42 7.11 8.21
CA ASP A 105 -5.49 6.03 8.52
C ASP A 105 -4.69 5.62 7.29
N MET A 106 -3.38 5.42 7.47
CA MET A 106 -2.46 5.07 6.39
C MET A 106 -1.74 3.77 6.69
N ARG A 107 -1.91 2.78 5.80
CA ARG A 107 -1.13 1.54 5.79
C ARG A 107 -0.19 1.53 4.61
N ILE A 108 1.11 1.53 4.90
CA ILE A 108 2.18 1.63 3.91
C ILE A 108 2.85 0.25 3.78
N ARG A 109 2.92 -0.26 2.54
CA ARG A 109 3.69 -1.45 2.18
C ARG A 109 4.89 -1.02 1.34
N VAL A 110 6.08 -1.46 1.72
CA VAL A 110 7.33 -1.04 1.07
C VAL A 110 8.08 -2.26 0.55
N SER A 111 8.54 -2.19 -0.71
CA SER A 111 9.31 -3.25 -1.36
C SER A 111 10.45 -2.68 -2.23
N GLY A 112 11.54 -3.45 -2.31
CA GLY A 112 12.70 -3.14 -3.16
C GLY A 112 13.60 -2.00 -2.65
N GLY A 113 14.69 -1.76 -3.39
CA GLY A 113 15.69 -0.73 -3.09
C GLY A 113 16.47 -0.97 -1.79
N GLY A 114 17.06 0.10 -1.25
CA GLY A 114 17.73 0.11 0.06
C GLY A 114 17.09 1.12 1.03
N HIS A 115 17.56 1.16 2.28
CA HIS A 115 16.95 1.93 3.37
C HIS A 115 16.67 3.41 3.04
N THR A 116 17.66 4.11 2.48
CA THR A 116 17.51 5.52 2.13
C THR A 116 16.43 5.71 1.06
N SER A 117 16.48 4.95 -0.04
CA SER A 117 15.46 5.01 -1.09
C SER A 117 14.07 4.65 -0.62
N GLN A 118 13.94 3.68 0.31
CA GLN A 118 12.67 3.30 0.90
C GLN A 118 12.06 4.45 1.70
N ILE A 119 12.86 5.14 2.52
CA ILE A 119 12.39 6.30 3.30
C ILE A 119 11.88 7.42 2.38
N TYR A 120 12.61 7.76 1.32
CA TYR A 120 12.15 8.75 0.35
C TYR A 120 10.89 8.30 -0.39
N ALA A 121 10.73 7.00 -0.67
CA ALA A 121 9.51 6.46 -1.27
C ALA A 121 8.32 6.55 -0.30
N ILE A 122 8.51 6.22 0.99
CA ILE A 122 7.50 6.35 2.06
C ILE A 122 7.06 7.81 2.16
N ARG A 123 8.01 8.74 2.33
CA ARG A 123 7.81 10.18 2.38
C ARG A 123 6.92 10.66 1.22
N GLN A 124 7.26 10.27 -0.01
CA GLN A 124 6.49 10.64 -1.20
C GLN A 124 5.09 10.01 -1.22
N SER A 125 4.98 8.75 -0.79
CA SER A 125 3.71 8.03 -0.80
C SER A 125 2.68 8.63 0.16
N ILE A 126 3.10 9.09 1.34
CA ILE A 126 2.24 9.75 2.34
C ILE A 126 1.66 11.03 1.76
N ALA A 127 2.52 11.90 1.21
CA ALA A 127 2.12 13.17 0.63
C ALA A 127 1.11 13.00 -0.51
N LYS A 128 1.41 12.10 -1.46
CA LYS A 128 0.49 11.80 -2.58
C LYS A 128 -0.84 11.24 -2.11
N ALA A 129 -0.80 10.33 -1.13
CA ALA A 129 -2.00 9.64 -0.71
C ALA A 129 -2.96 10.59 0.04
N LEU A 130 -2.43 11.60 0.75
CA LEU A 130 -3.25 12.66 1.33
C LEU A 130 -3.87 13.56 0.26
N VAL A 131 -3.07 14.06 -0.69
CA VAL A 131 -3.58 14.91 -1.80
C VAL A 131 -4.66 14.17 -2.60
N ALA A 132 -4.47 12.89 -2.88
CA ALA A 132 -5.44 12.08 -3.62
C ALA A 132 -6.70 11.77 -2.80
N PHE A 133 -6.61 11.69 -1.47
CA PHE A 133 -7.76 11.53 -0.59
C PHE A 133 -8.62 12.80 -0.57
N TYR A 134 -8.00 13.95 -0.37
CA TYR A 134 -8.69 15.25 -0.39
C TYR A 134 -9.32 15.54 -1.75
N GLN A 135 -8.62 15.19 -2.85
CA GLN A 135 -9.17 15.33 -4.20
C GLN A 135 -10.46 14.53 -4.43
N LYS A 136 -10.65 13.38 -3.74
CA LYS A 136 -11.80 12.50 -3.97
C LYS A 136 -12.96 12.72 -3.01
N TYR A 137 -12.68 13.08 -1.75
CA TYR A 137 -13.66 12.96 -0.67
C TYR A 137 -13.91 14.24 0.15
N VAL A 138 -13.12 15.31 -0.03
CA VAL A 138 -13.26 16.52 0.79
C VAL A 138 -13.58 17.71 -0.10
N ASP A 139 -12.59 18.38 -0.66
CA ASP A 139 -12.75 19.62 -1.43
C ASP A 139 -11.50 19.96 -2.24
N GLU A 140 -11.70 20.67 -3.36
CA GLU A 140 -10.59 21.04 -4.27
C GLU A 140 -9.73 22.18 -3.73
N GLN A 141 -10.30 23.08 -2.93
CA GLN A 141 -9.60 24.23 -2.34
C GLN A 141 -8.55 23.75 -1.32
N SER A 142 -8.95 22.94 -0.33
CA SER A 142 -8.02 22.37 0.66
C SER A 142 -6.95 21.50 0.00
N LYS A 143 -7.29 20.79 -1.08
CA LYS A 143 -6.30 20.04 -1.87
C LYS A 143 -5.25 20.97 -2.46
N GLN A 144 -5.65 22.10 -3.03
CA GLN A 144 -4.74 23.05 -3.65
C GLN A 144 -3.81 23.70 -2.62
N GLU A 145 -4.33 24.08 -1.45
CA GLU A 145 -3.52 24.56 -0.32
C GLU A 145 -2.45 23.53 0.09
N ILE A 146 -2.86 22.28 0.32
CA ILE A 146 -1.94 21.20 0.72
C ILE A 146 -0.87 21.00 -0.35
N LYS A 147 -1.28 20.96 -1.62
CA LYS A 147 -0.37 20.77 -2.75
C LYS A 147 0.65 21.91 -2.82
N ASP A 148 0.23 23.15 -2.64
CA ASP A 148 1.09 24.32 -2.71
C ASP A 148 2.08 24.37 -1.53
N ILE A 149 1.64 24.05 -0.31
CA ILE A 149 2.53 23.92 0.86
C ILE A 149 3.61 22.85 0.60
N LEU A 150 3.21 21.68 0.11
CA LEU A 150 4.15 20.60 -0.18
C LEU A 150 5.13 20.96 -1.30
N LEU A 151 4.65 21.61 -2.38
CA LEU A 151 5.49 22.03 -3.51
C LEU A 151 6.47 23.14 -3.12
N ARG A 152 6.05 24.10 -2.29
CA ARG A 152 6.91 25.18 -1.79
C ARG A 152 8.08 24.64 -0.97
N TYR A 153 7.84 23.59 -0.18
CA TYR A 153 8.90 22.97 0.59
C TYR A 153 9.82 22.09 -0.28
N ASP A 154 9.25 21.09 -0.98
CA ASP A 154 10.04 20.17 -1.78
C ASP A 154 9.21 19.50 -2.89
N ARG A 155 9.62 19.73 -4.15
CA ARG A 155 9.02 19.12 -5.33
C ARG A 155 9.02 17.58 -5.28
N THR A 156 9.99 16.97 -4.62
CA THR A 156 10.15 15.50 -4.55
C THR A 156 9.09 14.79 -3.70
N LEU A 157 8.34 15.53 -2.88
CA LEU A 157 7.20 15.00 -2.11
C LEU A 157 6.06 14.54 -3.02
N LEU A 158 5.86 15.20 -4.15
CA LEU A 158 4.82 14.84 -5.11
C LEU A 158 5.41 14.21 -6.37
N VAL A 159 6.49 14.75 -6.92
CA VAL A 159 7.07 14.27 -8.19
C VAL A 159 8.19 13.27 -7.92
N ALA A 160 8.15 12.12 -8.61
CA ALA A 160 9.17 11.08 -8.44
C ALA A 160 10.48 11.48 -9.14
N ASP A 161 11.61 11.08 -8.54
CA ASP A 161 12.93 11.27 -9.16
C ASP A 161 13.15 10.21 -10.26
N PRO A 162 13.33 10.62 -11.54
CA PRO A 162 13.48 9.70 -12.66
C PRO A 162 14.83 8.99 -12.70
N ARG A 163 15.85 9.45 -11.96
CA ARG A 163 17.22 8.92 -12.05
C ARG A 163 17.30 7.42 -11.73
N ARG A 164 18.04 6.67 -12.54
CA ARG A 164 18.34 5.23 -12.39
C ARG A 164 19.81 4.95 -12.67
N CYS A 165 20.30 3.80 -12.22
CA CYS A 165 21.69 3.41 -12.44
C CYS A 165 21.91 3.10 -13.93
N GLU A 166 22.85 3.82 -14.55
CA GLU A 166 23.27 3.55 -15.91
C GLU A 166 23.96 2.16 -15.99
N PRO A 167 23.72 1.39 -17.07
CA PRO A 167 24.37 0.09 -17.24
C PRO A 167 25.88 0.24 -17.46
N LYS A 168 26.65 -0.76 -16.99
CA LYS A 168 28.10 -0.83 -17.20
C LYS A 168 28.44 -0.95 -18.69
N LYS A 169 29.52 -0.28 -19.12
CA LYS A 169 30.09 -0.41 -20.47
C LYS A 169 31.42 -1.17 -20.41
N PHE A 170 31.81 -1.83 -21.51
CA PHE A 170 33.07 -2.58 -21.60
C PHE A 170 34.28 -1.65 -21.47
N GLY A 171 35.47 -2.17 -21.16
CA GLY A 171 36.71 -1.38 -21.09
C GLY A 171 36.78 -0.41 -19.89
N GLY A 172 36.11 -0.75 -18.80
CA GLY A 172 36.05 0.09 -17.61
C GLY A 172 35.42 -0.62 -16.41
N ARG A 173 35.55 0.00 -15.22
CA ARG A 173 34.94 -0.54 -13.99
C ARG A 173 33.44 -0.24 -13.90
N GLY A 174 33.00 0.90 -14.44
CA GLY A 174 31.62 1.38 -14.32
C GLY A 174 30.98 1.82 -15.63
N ALA A 175 29.92 2.63 -15.54
CA ALA A 175 29.20 3.14 -16.72
C ALA A 175 30.08 4.07 -17.58
N ARG A 176 30.91 4.92 -16.94
CA ARG A 176 31.74 5.93 -17.62
C ARG A 176 33.24 5.80 -17.37
N SER A 177 33.64 5.36 -16.17
CA SER A 177 35.06 5.19 -15.81
C SER A 177 35.73 4.12 -16.67
N ARG A 178 36.86 4.48 -17.29
CA ARG A 178 37.72 3.61 -18.10
C ARG A 178 38.95 3.17 -17.31
N PHE A 179 39.56 2.07 -17.73
CA PHE A 179 40.84 1.65 -17.17
C PHE A 179 41.96 2.63 -17.56
N GLN A 180 42.98 2.75 -16.71
CA GLN A 180 44.14 3.60 -16.98
C GLN A 180 44.89 3.08 -18.20
N LYS A 181 45.26 3.99 -19.11
CA LYS A 181 46.09 3.68 -20.28
C LYS A 181 47.55 3.95 -19.95
N SER A 182 48.43 2.98 -20.19
CA SER A 182 49.89 3.13 -20.08
C SER A 182 50.52 3.20 -21.48
N TYR A 183 51.45 4.12 -21.67
CA TYR A 183 52.28 4.24 -22.89
C TYR A 183 53.73 3.86 -22.58
N ARG A 184 54.52 3.61 -23.62
CA ARG A 184 55.96 3.35 -23.58
C ARG A 184 56.67 4.39 -24.42
#